data_AF-A0A9D8G6C3-F1
#
_entry.id   AF-A0A9D8G6C3-F1
#
_cell.length_a   1.000
_cell.length_b   1.000
_cell.length_c   1.000
_cell.angle_alpha   90.00
_cell.angle_beta   90.00
_cell.angle_gamma   90.00
#
_symmetry.space_group_name_H-M   'P 1'
#
loop_
_entity.id
_entity.type
_entity.pdbx_description
1 polymer ?
#
loop_
_entity_poly.entity_id
_entity_poly.type
_entity_poly.pdbx_seq_one_letter_code
_entity_poly.pdbx_strand_id
1 'polypeptide(L)'
;MTEISPFKATVFNHEKIKDLSRVFCPPYDVISKKDQAMYYKKSPYNFIRVELNKETPKDNSRDNQFTRAKKTFERWIKSGILKEDKDKSFYFYSQDYYYKGEKKSRLGFIGLLKLKHFSKSGVFPHENTHSAAKENRLELIKKIKANTSPIFVIFSDKDRIMKRIFDKYILGKDSIVDVFDAEKVGTKIWRLSDPEAIGLLKKCMEDKNIYIADGHHRFEVGQEFCNLMRKKKKTFTGNEDFNYIMTYFTDLNAKDLQILPIHRLVKNMPCDLS
;
A
#
# COMPACT_ATOMS: atom_id res chain seq x y z
N MET A 1 5.96 -10.16 -18.86
CA MET A 1 6.74 -9.01 -18.38
C MET A 1 5.98 -8.23 -17.33
N THR A 2 6.62 -7.97 -16.19
CA THR A 2 6.08 -7.15 -15.09
C THR A 2 6.41 -5.68 -15.40
N GLU A 3 5.38 -4.83 -15.49
CA GLU A 3 5.58 -3.41 -15.81
C GLU A 3 5.33 -2.58 -14.56
N ILE A 4 6.36 -1.84 -14.15
CA ILE A 4 6.30 -0.92 -13.03
C ILE A 4 6.53 0.52 -13.47
N SER A 5 5.88 1.46 -12.78
CA SER A 5 5.97 2.88 -13.07
C SER A 5 6.24 3.70 -11.81
N PRO A 6 7.11 4.72 -11.89
CA PRO A 6 7.23 5.72 -10.83
C PRO A 6 5.99 6.62 -10.84
N PHE A 7 5.69 7.25 -9.72
CA PHE A 7 4.52 8.12 -9.56
C PHE A 7 4.81 9.28 -8.63
N LYS A 8 3.90 10.26 -8.60
CA LYS A 8 3.95 11.35 -7.64
C LYS A 8 3.11 10.95 -6.43
N ALA A 9 3.75 10.62 -5.32
CA ALA A 9 3.02 10.28 -4.10
C ALA A 9 2.39 11.53 -3.50
N THR A 10 1.20 11.35 -2.93
CA THR A 10 0.63 12.31 -1.99
C THR A 10 1.13 11.98 -0.59
N VAL A 11 1.91 12.88 -0.01
CA VAL A 11 2.57 12.69 1.30
C VAL A 11 2.13 13.76 2.30
N PHE A 12 2.33 13.50 3.59
CA PHE A 12 2.12 14.53 4.61
C PHE A 12 3.13 15.67 4.46
N ASN A 13 2.65 16.90 4.62
CA ASN A 13 3.50 18.09 4.56
C ASN A 13 4.25 18.28 5.89
N HIS A 14 5.56 18.07 5.89
CA HIS A 14 6.44 18.23 7.07
C HIS A 14 6.50 19.64 7.66
N GLU A 15 6.09 20.66 6.90
CA GLU A 15 5.97 22.02 7.43
C GLU A 15 4.81 22.11 8.44
N LYS A 16 3.71 21.37 8.19
CA LYS A 16 2.48 21.40 9.00
C LYS A 16 2.34 20.22 9.94
N ILE A 17 2.85 19.05 9.56
CA ILE A 17 2.85 17.84 10.35
C ILE A 17 4.27 17.54 10.78
N LYS A 18 4.62 17.92 12.01
CA LYS A 18 5.96 17.70 12.58
C LYS A 18 6.16 16.27 13.04
N ASP A 19 5.14 15.66 13.63
CA ASP A 19 5.19 14.30 14.16
C ASP A 19 4.35 13.36 13.29
N LEU A 20 5.04 12.65 12.38
CA LEU A 20 4.42 11.68 11.48
C LEU A 20 3.88 10.43 12.21
N SER A 21 4.44 10.06 13.37
CA SER A 21 4.01 8.88 14.13
C SER A 21 2.55 8.97 14.59
N ARG A 22 2.02 10.20 14.69
CA ARG A 22 0.65 10.49 15.13
C ARG A 22 -0.38 10.44 14.01
N VAL A 23 0.07 10.49 12.75
CA VAL A 23 -0.84 10.63 11.60
C VAL A 23 -0.97 9.35 10.77
N PHE A 24 -0.18 8.33 11.04
CA PHE A 24 -0.34 7.02 10.38
C PHE A 24 -1.32 6.10 11.11
N CYS A 25 -1.88 5.17 10.35
CA CYS A 25 -2.66 4.02 10.81
C CYS A 25 -2.30 2.80 9.95
N PRO A 26 -2.52 1.58 10.44
CA PRO A 26 -2.34 0.38 9.63
C PRO A 26 -3.45 0.28 8.56
N PRO A 27 -3.37 -0.69 7.65
CA PRO A 27 -4.42 -0.97 6.67
C PRO A 27 -5.77 -1.27 7.34
N TYR A 28 -6.86 -0.86 6.68
CA TYR A 28 -8.26 -1.01 7.13
C TYR A 28 -8.69 -2.41 7.65
N ASP A 29 -8.12 -3.47 7.07
CA ASP A 29 -8.50 -4.88 7.29
C ASP A 29 -7.97 -5.46 8.60
N VAL A 30 -7.10 -4.72 9.32
CA VAL A 30 -6.57 -5.12 10.64
C VAL A 30 -6.97 -4.17 11.77
N ILE A 31 -7.85 -3.19 11.51
CA ILE A 31 -8.24 -2.16 12.50
C ILE A 31 -9.50 -2.58 13.24
N SER A 32 -9.41 -2.78 14.56
CA SER A 32 -10.60 -2.97 15.39
C SER A 32 -11.35 -1.66 15.63
N LYS A 33 -12.62 -1.72 16.05
CA LYS A 33 -13.39 -0.51 16.44
C LYS A 33 -12.71 0.27 17.58
N LYS A 34 -12.04 -0.43 18.50
CA LYS A 34 -11.26 0.19 19.59
C LYS A 34 -10.07 0.95 19.03
N ASP A 35 -9.33 0.36 18.10
CA ASP A 35 -8.16 0.98 17.47
C ASP A 35 -8.56 2.17 16.61
N GLN A 36 -9.67 2.07 15.86
CA GLN A 36 -10.22 3.19 15.11
C GLN A 36 -10.50 4.38 16.05
N ALA A 37 -11.13 4.16 17.21
CA ALA A 37 -11.39 5.22 18.18
C ALA A 37 -10.08 5.83 18.74
N MET A 38 -9.07 5.00 18.99
CA MET A 38 -7.74 5.45 19.42
C MET A 38 -7.07 6.34 18.36
N TYR A 39 -7.03 5.92 17.09
CA TYR A 39 -6.42 6.70 16.01
C TYR A 39 -7.12 8.05 15.80
N TYR A 40 -8.45 8.09 15.94
CA TYR A 40 -9.22 9.34 15.90
C TYR A 40 -8.83 10.32 17.01
N LYS A 41 -8.51 9.82 18.21
CA LYS A 41 -8.03 10.64 19.34
C LYS A 41 -6.56 11.04 19.19
N LYS A 42 -5.74 10.22 18.50
CA LYS A 42 -4.29 10.44 18.34
C LYS A 42 -3.98 11.75 17.60
N SER A 43 -4.71 12.05 16.53
CA SER A 43 -4.54 13.30 15.78
C SER A 43 -5.79 13.66 14.97
N PRO A 44 -6.13 14.96 14.81
CA PRO A 44 -7.14 15.39 13.83
C PRO A 44 -6.72 15.08 12.38
N TYR A 45 -5.43 14.86 12.13
CA TYR A 45 -4.86 14.52 10.82
C TYR A 45 -4.49 13.04 10.68
N ASN A 46 -4.94 12.16 11.59
CA ASN A 46 -4.66 10.74 11.45
C ASN A 46 -5.37 10.14 10.21
N PHE A 47 -4.58 9.44 9.38
CA PHE A 47 -4.99 8.91 8.08
C PHE A 47 -6.14 7.91 8.17
N ILE A 48 -6.48 7.40 9.37
CA ILE A 48 -7.72 6.65 9.63
C ILE A 48 -8.97 7.35 9.09
N ARG A 49 -8.97 8.69 9.05
CA ARG A 49 -10.11 9.49 8.55
C ARG A 49 -10.29 9.39 7.02
N VAL A 50 -9.29 8.88 6.32
CA VAL A 50 -9.32 8.58 4.89
C VAL A 50 -9.41 7.06 4.67
N GLU A 51 -8.60 6.28 5.39
CA GLU A 51 -8.48 4.82 5.21
C GLU A 51 -9.70 4.04 5.73
N LEU A 52 -10.24 4.41 6.88
CA LEU A 52 -11.39 3.73 7.51
C LEU A 52 -12.18 4.73 8.36
N ASN A 53 -12.95 5.59 7.70
CA ASN A 53 -13.77 6.59 8.39
C ASN A 53 -14.89 5.91 9.21
N LYS A 54 -15.41 6.59 10.23
CA LYS A 54 -16.47 6.04 11.10
C LYS A 54 -17.81 5.99 10.37
N GLU A 55 -18.52 4.89 10.55
CA GLU A 55 -19.96 4.80 10.29
C GLU A 55 -20.74 5.53 11.38
N THR A 56 -21.91 6.05 11.01
CA THR A 56 -22.83 6.69 11.97
C THR A 56 -24.26 6.26 11.71
N PRO A 57 -25.16 6.29 12.71
CA PRO A 57 -26.58 6.02 12.50
C PRO A 57 -27.28 6.94 11.50
N LYS A 58 -26.65 8.07 11.13
CA LYS A 58 -27.18 9.04 10.16
C LYS A 58 -26.70 8.77 8.72
N ASP A 59 -25.89 7.74 8.52
CA ASP A 59 -25.32 7.42 7.22
C ASP A 59 -26.42 7.04 6.22
N ASN A 60 -26.27 7.54 5.00
CA ASN A 60 -27.18 7.29 3.89
C ASN A 60 -26.41 7.25 2.56
N SER A 61 -27.14 7.14 1.45
CA SER A 61 -26.54 7.04 0.11
C SER A 61 -25.74 8.29 -0.32
N ARG A 62 -26.03 9.46 0.26
CA ARG A 62 -25.38 10.75 -0.08
C ARG A 62 -24.33 11.19 0.94
N ASP A 63 -24.48 10.83 2.20
CA ASP A 63 -23.49 11.12 3.24
C ASP A 63 -23.20 9.89 4.11
N ASN A 64 -22.01 9.34 3.98
CA ASN A 64 -21.54 8.15 4.68
C ASN A 64 -20.02 8.18 4.87
N GLN A 65 -19.47 7.11 5.44
CA GLN A 65 -18.03 6.98 5.70
C GLN A 65 -17.15 7.28 4.46
N PHE A 66 -17.56 6.84 3.26
CA PHE A 66 -16.76 7.02 2.04
C PHE A 66 -16.82 8.46 1.50
N THR A 67 -17.98 9.11 1.56
CA THR A 67 -18.10 10.52 1.16
C THR A 67 -17.37 11.44 2.15
N ARG A 68 -17.38 11.10 3.45
CA ARG A 68 -16.60 11.80 4.48
C ARG A 68 -15.10 11.59 4.31
N ALA A 69 -14.65 10.38 3.93
CA ALA A 69 -13.26 10.11 3.58
C ALA A 69 -12.81 10.98 2.40
N LYS A 70 -13.60 11.02 1.31
CA LYS A 70 -13.36 11.89 0.15
C LYS A 70 -13.25 13.37 0.55
N LYS A 71 -14.25 13.91 1.25
CA LYS A 71 -14.26 15.30 1.74
C LYS A 71 -13.02 15.60 2.59
N THR A 72 -12.59 14.65 3.42
CA THR A 72 -11.39 14.79 4.25
C THR A 72 -10.11 14.84 3.41
N PHE A 73 -9.95 13.90 2.48
CA PHE A 73 -8.80 13.82 1.59
C PHE A 73 -8.65 15.09 0.74
N GLU A 74 -9.73 15.54 0.07
CA GLU A 74 -9.75 16.77 -0.72
C GLU A 74 -9.45 18.00 0.12
N ARG A 75 -10.01 18.10 1.32
CA ARG A 75 -9.73 19.19 2.26
C ARG A 75 -8.25 19.19 2.68
N TRP A 76 -7.65 18.04 2.94
CA TRP A 76 -6.25 17.96 3.35
C TRP A 76 -5.29 18.34 2.23
N ILE A 77 -5.60 17.99 0.97
CA ILE A 77 -4.85 18.47 -0.19
C ILE A 77 -5.02 20.00 -0.32
N LYS A 78 -6.26 20.52 -0.32
CA LYS A 78 -6.54 21.95 -0.47
C LYS A 78 -5.89 22.80 0.64
N SER A 79 -5.88 22.30 1.87
CA SER A 79 -5.25 22.98 3.01
C SER A 79 -3.75 22.71 3.14
N GLY A 80 -3.16 21.90 2.24
CA GLY A 80 -1.72 21.60 2.24
C GLY A 80 -1.25 20.76 3.43
N ILE A 81 -2.15 20.00 4.07
CA ILE A 81 -1.81 18.94 5.04
C ILE A 81 -1.20 17.74 4.30
N LEU A 82 -1.78 17.43 3.13
CA LEU A 82 -1.20 16.53 2.15
C LEU A 82 -0.67 17.35 0.98
N LYS A 83 0.48 16.96 0.43
CA LYS A 83 1.09 17.55 -0.76
C LYS A 83 1.48 16.43 -1.72
N GLU A 84 1.28 16.66 -3.01
CA GLU A 84 1.81 15.79 -4.05
C GLU A 84 3.29 16.11 -4.28
N ASP A 85 4.10 15.07 -4.47
CA ASP A 85 5.50 15.22 -4.84
C ASP A 85 5.66 15.88 -6.21
N LYS A 86 6.78 16.60 -6.39
CA LYS A 86 7.08 17.29 -7.66
C LYS A 86 7.39 16.31 -8.78
N ASP A 87 8.20 15.30 -8.46
CA ASP A 87 8.79 14.38 -9.43
C ASP A 87 8.21 12.97 -9.32
N LYS A 88 8.07 12.30 -10.46
CA LYS A 88 7.70 10.88 -10.47
C LYS A 88 8.87 10.08 -9.89
N SER A 89 8.60 9.35 -8.82
CA SER A 89 9.61 8.60 -8.08
C SER A 89 9.17 7.16 -7.83
N PHE A 90 10.13 6.28 -7.62
CA PHE A 90 9.92 5.12 -6.77
C PHE A 90 10.24 5.50 -5.32
N TYR A 91 9.63 4.81 -4.37
CA TYR A 91 9.77 5.15 -2.95
C TYR A 91 10.40 3.98 -2.22
N PHE A 92 11.71 4.04 -1.95
CA PHE A 92 12.35 3.01 -1.14
C PHE A 92 11.76 3.02 0.26
N TYR A 93 11.51 1.83 0.80
CA TYR A 93 10.79 1.60 2.04
C TYR A 93 11.57 0.58 2.86
N SER A 94 11.95 0.95 4.08
CA SER A 94 12.56 0.04 5.05
C SER A 94 11.68 -0.12 6.28
N GLN A 95 11.58 -1.35 6.77
CA GLN A 95 10.99 -1.67 8.07
C GLN A 95 12.00 -2.36 8.98
N ASP A 96 12.35 -1.69 10.07
CA ASP A 96 13.21 -2.21 11.14
C ASP A 96 12.32 -2.79 12.24
N TYR A 97 12.50 -4.07 12.57
CA TYR A 97 11.71 -4.76 13.60
C TYR A 97 12.54 -5.79 14.35
N TYR A 98 12.03 -6.30 15.47
CA TYR A 98 12.68 -7.36 16.24
C TYR A 98 11.92 -8.67 16.05
N TYR A 99 12.65 -9.75 15.78
CA TYR A 99 12.11 -11.09 15.74
C TYR A 99 13.02 -12.04 16.53
N LYS A 100 12.45 -12.71 17.55
CA LYS A 100 13.19 -13.57 18.48
C LYS A 100 14.44 -12.89 19.09
N GLY A 101 14.33 -11.61 19.42
CA GLY A 101 15.42 -10.81 19.99
C GLY A 101 16.45 -10.28 18.99
N GLU A 102 16.39 -10.69 17.73
CA GLU A 102 17.27 -10.20 16.67
C GLU A 102 16.64 -9.01 15.93
N LYS A 103 17.43 -7.96 15.70
CA LYS A 103 17.02 -6.87 14.82
C LYS A 103 17.02 -7.37 13.37
N LYS A 104 15.93 -7.13 12.65
CA LYS A 104 15.74 -7.40 11.22
C LYS A 104 15.39 -6.09 10.50
N SER A 105 15.75 -5.98 9.23
CA SER A 105 15.45 -4.82 8.39
C SER A 105 14.96 -5.26 7.01
N ARG A 106 13.65 -5.14 6.74
CA ARG A 106 13.10 -5.47 5.43
C ARG A 106 13.15 -4.24 4.52
N LEU A 107 13.96 -4.33 3.47
CA LEU A 107 14.08 -3.30 2.44
C LEU A 107 13.25 -3.68 1.20
N GLY A 108 12.49 -2.72 0.69
CA GLY A 108 11.82 -2.81 -0.59
C GLY A 108 11.58 -1.43 -1.20
N PHE A 109 10.70 -1.35 -2.18
CA PHE A 109 10.27 -0.07 -2.76
C PHE A 109 8.78 -0.08 -3.08
N ILE A 110 8.16 1.10 -3.07
CA ILE A 110 6.78 1.33 -3.49
C ILE A 110 6.79 1.94 -4.89
N GLY A 111 5.97 1.38 -5.77
CA GLY A 111 5.75 1.85 -7.13
C GLY A 111 4.35 1.49 -7.61
N LEU A 112 4.07 1.79 -8.87
CA LEU A 112 2.83 1.39 -9.53
C LEU A 112 3.05 0.11 -10.32
N LEU A 113 2.25 -0.93 -10.06
CA LEU A 113 2.18 -2.15 -10.88
C LEU A 113 1.08 -2.01 -11.92
N LYS A 114 1.38 -2.27 -13.20
CA LYS A 114 0.36 -2.27 -14.26
C LYS A 114 -0.56 -3.49 -14.17
N LEU A 115 -1.85 -3.24 -14.11
CA LEU A 115 -2.92 -4.24 -14.09
C LEU A 115 -3.18 -4.75 -15.53
N LYS A 116 -2.73 -5.98 -15.82
CA LYS A 116 -2.96 -6.66 -17.10
C LYS A 116 -4.26 -7.46 -17.08
N HIS A 117 -4.80 -7.75 -18.26
CA HIS A 117 -5.92 -8.70 -18.38
C HIS A 117 -5.46 -10.09 -17.92
N PHE A 118 -6.23 -10.71 -17.03
CA PHE A 118 -5.89 -11.91 -16.25
C PHE A 118 -5.56 -13.17 -17.08
N SER A 119 -5.80 -13.18 -18.40
CA SER A 119 -5.59 -14.41 -19.19
C SER A 119 -4.12 -14.87 -19.29
N LYS A 120 -3.14 -14.06 -18.83
CA LYS A 120 -1.70 -14.40 -18.87
C LYS A 120 -0.85 -13.81 -17.71
N SER A 121 -1.42 -13.56 -16.53
CA SER A 121 -0.66 -13.00 -15.39
C SER A 121 -0.29 -14.07 -14.36
N GLY A 122 1.01 -14.28 -14.13
CA GLY A 122 1.58 -15.19 -13.12
C GLY A 122 1.37 -14.73 -11.66
N VAL A 123 0.18 -14.22 -11.34
CA VAL A 123 -0.24 -13.87 -9.99
C VAL A 123 -1.17 -14.98 -9.52
N PHE A 124 -0.68 -15.81 -8.60
CA PHE A 124 -1.39 -16.98 -8.08
C PHE A 124 -2.08 -16.61 -6.76
N PRO A 125 -3.42 -16.70 -6.68
CA PRO A 125 -4.13 -16.46 -5.43
C PRO A 125 -3.88 -17.60 -4.44
N HIS A 126 -3.74 -17.27 -3.16
CA HIS A 126 -3.60 -18.26 -2.08
C HIS A 126 -4.61 -18.07 -0.94
N GLU A 127 -5.62 -17.21 -1.13
CA GLU A 127 -6.63 -16.88 -0.11
C GLU A 127 -8.04 -16.78 -0.71
N ASN A 128 -9.07 -17.24 0.02
CA ASN A 128 -10.48 -16.99 -0.28
C ASN A 128 -10.88 -15.63 0.33
N THR A 129 -11.18 -14.64 -0.50
CA THR A 129 -11.46 -13.26 -0.06
C THR A 129 -12.79 -13.11 0.67
N HIS A 130 -12.80 -12.41 1.81
CA HIS A 130 -14.01 -11.96 2.50
C HIS A 130 -14.73 -10.85 1.70
N SER A 131 -15.96 -11.10 1.23
CA SER A 131 -16.73 -10.21 0.35
C SER A 131 -16.91 -8.78 0.90
N ALA A 132 -17.18 -8.63 2.19
CA ALA A 132 -17.44 -7.33 2.82
C ALA A 132 -16.22 -6.37 2.78
N ALA A 133 -15.01 -6.89 2.97
CA ALA A 133 -13.78 -6.08 2.93
C ALA A 133 -13.51 -5.56 1.51
N LYS A 134 -13.77 -6.40 0.50
CA LYS A 134 -13.65 -6.05 -0.92
C LYS A 134 -14.62 -4.95 -1.32
N GLU A 135 -15.90 -5.09 -0.99
CA GLU A 135 -16.94 -4.09 -1.30
C GLU A 135 -16.64 -2.73 -0.66
N ASN A 136 -16.26 -2.73 0.63
CA ASN A 136 -15.88 -1.50 1.33
C ASN A 136 -14.72 -0.78 0.62
N ARG A 137 -13.67 -1.53 0.27
CA ARG A 137 -12.49 -1.00 -0.42
C ARG A 137 -12.82 -0.50 -1.83
N LEU A 138 -13.71 -1.19 -2.55
CA LEU A 138 -14.18 -0.77 -3.87
C LEU A 138 -14.99 0.54 -3.80
N GLU A 139 -15.87 0.69 -2.82
CA GLU A 139 -16.60 1.94 -2.61
C GLU A 139 -15.67 3.09 -2.23
N LEU A 140 -14.67 2.85 -1.38
CA LEU A 140 -13.68 3.85 -1.03
C LEU A 140 -12.92 4.34 -2.27
N ILE A 141 -12.31 3.44 -3.06
CA ILE A 141 -11.53 3.83 -4.25
C ILE A 141 -12.39 4.55 -5.29
N LYS A 142 -13.66 4.17 -5.47
CA LYS A 142 -14.61 4.90 -6.34
C LYS A 142 -14.82 6.35 -5.89
N LYS A 143 -14.86 6.61 -4.58
CA LYS A 143 -15.07 7.96 -4.04
C LYS A 143 -13.80 8.81 -4.05
N ILE A 144 -12.69 8.28 -3.53
CA ILE A 144 -11.46 9.06 -3.34
C ILE A 144 -10.55 9.06 -4.56
N LYS A 145 -10.70 8.08 -5.47
CA LYS A 145 -9.86 7.89 -6.67
C LYS A 145 -8.36 7.81 -6.39
N ALA A 146 -8.00 7.16 -5.29
CA ALA A 146 -6.62 6.97 -4.85
C ALA A 146 -6.46 5.59 -4.20
N ASN A 147 -5.28 4.99 -4.35
CA ASN A 147 -4.88 3.83 -3.57
C ASN A 147 -4.34 4.31 -2.21
N THR A 148 -4.94 3.86 -1.11
CA THR A 148 -4.55 4.28 0.25
C THR A 148 -3.65 3.27 0.97
N SER A 149 -3.62 2.04 0.48
CA SER A 149 -2.83 0.94 1.03
C SER A 149 -2.26 0.10 -0.12
N PRO A 150 -0.94 -0.15 -0.17
CA PRO A 150 -0.34 -0.90 -1.27
C PRO A 150 -0.70 -2.38 -1.15
N ILE A 151 -0.62 -3.12 -2.27
CA ILE A 151 -0.44 -4.58 -2.19
C ILE A 151 1.03 -4.89 -1.86
N PHE A 152 1.29 -6.02 -1.22
CA PHE A 152 2.64 -6.49 -0.94
C PHE A 152 2.97 -7.61 -1.92
N VAL A 153 3.97 -7.39 -2.77
CA VAL A 153 4.52 -8.43 -3.64
C VAL A 153 5.98 -8.76 -3.30
N ILE A 154 6.31 -10.03 -3.47
CA ILE A 154 7.67 -10.56 -3.40
C ILE A 154 8.15 -10.94 -4.80
N PHE A 155 9.45 -10.78 -5.05
CA PHE A 155 10.10 -11.19 -6.29
C PHE A 155 11.53 -11.66 -6.02
N SER A 156 12.16 -12.37 -6.96
CA SER A 156 13.54 -12.85 -6.79
C SER A 156 14.56 -11.87 -7.38
N ASP A 157 15.35 -11.20 -6.53
CA ASP A 157 16.46 -10.32 -6.92
C ASP A 157 17.83 -10.99 -6.71
N LYS A 158 18.09 -12.09 -7.42
CA LYS A 158 19.35 -12.86 -7.31
C LYS A 158 20.61 -12.01 -7.49
N ASP A 159 20.56 -11.05 -8.42
CA ASP A 159 21.68 -10.15 -8.74
C ASP A 159 21.80 -8.96 -7.78
N ARG A 160 20.86 -8.85 -6.82
CA ARG A 160 20.78 -7.78 -5.82
C ARG A 160 20.72 -6.38 -6.44
N ILE A 161 20.07 -6.23 -7.59
CA ILE A 161 19.99 -4.96 -8.31
C ILE A 161 19.27 -3.91 -7.46
N MET A 162 18.16 -4.27 -6.81
CA MET A 162 17.42 -3.37 -5.92
C MET A 162 18.32 -2.87 -4.78
N LYS A 163 19.10 -3.77 -4.17
CA LYS A 163 20.02 -3.41 -3.09
C LYS A 163 21.15 -2.51 -3.58
N ARG A 164 21.74 -2.79 -4.74
CA ARG A 164 22.79 -1.95 -5.35
C ARG A 164 22.26 -0.55 -5.68
N ILE A 165 21.02 -0.45 -6.17
CA ILE A 165 20.36 0.85 -6.39
C ILE A 165 20.19 1.60 -5.07
N PHE A 166 19.72 0.92 -4.01
CA PHE A 166 19.62 1.54 -2.69
C PHE A 166 20.97 2.05 -2.18
N ASP A 167 22.00 1.20 -2.20
CA ASP A 167 23.34 1.53 -1.70
C ASP A 167 23.97 2.69 -2.49
N LYS A 168 23.75 2.77 -3.82
CA LYS A 168 24.31 3.84 -4.67
C LYS A 168 23.52 5.16 -4.60
N TYR A 169 22.18 5.10 -4.59
CA TYR A 169 21.34 6.28 -4.81
C TYR A 169 20.56 6.77 -3.59
N ILE A 170 20.45 5.97 -2.53
CA ILE A 170 19.57 6.24 -1.38
C ILE A 170 20.33 6.25 -0.06
N LEU A 171 21.27 5.34 0.12
CA LEU A 171 22.05 5.26 1.36
C LEU A 171 22.76 6.60 1.64
N GLY A 172 22.62 7.09 2.87
CA GLY A 172 23.16 8.39 3.30
C GLY A 172 22.30 9.61 2.96
N LYS A 173 21.18 9.46 2.26
CA LYS A 173 20.22 10.55 2.01
C LYS A 173 19.16 10.64 3.12
N ASP A 174 18.64 11.86 3.29
CA ASP A 174 17.53 12.11 4.21
C ASP A 174 16.25 11.39 3.77
N SER A 175 15.64 10.69 4.72
CA SER A 175 14.34 10.05 4.52
C SER A 175 13.20 11.04 4.65
N ILE A 176 12.16 10.83 3.86
CA ILE A 176 10.92 11.60 3.86
C ILE A 176 9.94 11.07 4.91
N VAL A 177 10.17 9.89 5.45
CA VAL A 177 9.50 9.36 6.63
C VAL A 177 10.57 8.68 7.46
N ASP A 178 10.60 8.96 8.76
CA ASP A 178 11.41 8.24 9.74
C ASP A 178 10.63 8.23 11.06
N VAL A 179 9.95 7.11 11.35
CA VAL A 179 9.05 7.00 12.51
C VAL A 179 9.12 5.61 13.11
N PHE A 180 8.80 5.53 14.39
CA PHE A 180 8.48 4.28 15.06
C PHE A 180 6.99 4.23 15.38
N ASP A 181 6.38 3.06 15.21
CA ASP A 181 5.01 2.83 15.67
C ASP A 181 4.98 2.39 17.16
N ALA A 182 3.78 2.10 17.65
CA ALA A 182 3.59 1.69 19.04
C ALA A 182 4.23 0.33 19.37
N GLU A 183 4.50 -0.50 18.36
CA GLU A 183 5.18 -1.79 18.49
C GLU A 183 6.69 -1.68 18.29
N LYS A 184 7.22 -0.44 18.22
CA LYS A 184 8.63 -0.12 17.99
C LYS A 184 9.14 -0.61 16.62
N VAL A 185 8.24 -0.79 15.65
CA VAL A 185 8.64 -1.02 14.25
C VAL A 185 9.03 0.32 13.65
N GLY A 186 10.29 0.42 13.22
CA GLY A 186 10.82 1.60 12.54
C GLY A 186 10.45 1.57 11.07
N THR A 187 9.87 2.64 10.55
CA THR A 187 9.56 2.80 9.13
C THR A 187 10.34 3.98 8.57
N LYS A 188 11.09 3.71 7.49
CA LYS A 188 11.79 4.76 6.73
C LYS A 188 11.39 4.74 5.26
N ILE A 189 11.21 5.92 4.68
CA ILE A 189 10.86 6.07 3.26
C ILE A 189 11.76 7.11 2.60
N TRP A 190 12.23 6.84 1.39
CA TRP A 190 13.05 7.74 0.57
C TRP A 190 12.49 7.87 -0.84
N ARG A 191 12.76 9.01 -1.50
CA ARG A 191 12.46 9.20 -2.92
C ARG A 191 13.62 8.74 -3.78
N LEU A 192 13.34 7.93 -4.80
CA LEU A 192 14.21 7.65 -5.92
C LEU A 192 13.65 8.32 -7.19
N SER A 193 14.12 9.53 -7.46
CA SER A 193 13.71 10.34 -8.63
C SER A 193 14.78 10.39 -9.74
N ASP A 194 15.95 9.79 -9.49
CA ASP A 194 17.06 9.76 -10.44
C ASP A 194 16.68 8.96 -11.71
N PRO A 195 16.78 9.53 -12.93
CA PRO A 195 16.35 8.85 -14.15
C PRO A 195 17.12 7.57 -14.47
N GLU A 196 18.43 7.52 -14.18
CA GLU A 196 19.26 6.33 -14.41
C GLU A 196 18.78 5.20 -13.48
N ALA A 197 18.64 5.49 -12.19
CA ALA A 197 18.19 4.53 -11.21
C ALA A 197 16.75 4.04 -11.46
N ILE A 198 15.85 4.92 -11.88
CA ILE A 198 14.49 4.56 -12.32
C ILE A 198 14.55 3.58 -13.50
N GLY A 199 15.38 3.87 -14.51
CA GLY A 199 15.57 3.01 -15.67
C GLY A 199 16.09 1.61 -15.28
N LEU A 200 17.10 1.56 -14.41
CA LEU A 200 17.67 0.32 -13.88
C LEU A 200 16.62 -0.50 -13.12
N LEU A 201 15.83 0.13 -12.26
CA LEU A 201 14.81 -0.56 -11.47
C LEU A 201 13.68 -1.11 -12.36
N LYS A 202 13.24 -0.34 -13.36
CA LYS A 202 12.25 -0.82 -14.35
C LYS A 202 12.76 -2.04 -15.10
N LYS A 203 13.97 -1.95 -15.66
CA LYS A 203 14.60 -3.05 -16.41
C LYS A 203 14.81 -4.29 -15.53
N CYS A 204 15.21 -4.10 -14.27
CA CYS A 204 15.34 -5.19 -13.29
C CYS A 204 14.04 -5.98 -13.13
N MET A 205 12.89 -5.29 -13.18
CA MET A 205 11.58 -5.88 -12.92
C MET A 205 10.90 -6.48 -14.15
N GLU A 206 11.26 -6.08 -15.38
CA GLU A 206 10.59 -6.49 -16.62
C GLU A 206 10.41 -8.02 -16.74
N ASP A 207 11.44 -8.79 -16.40
CA ASP A 207 11.45 -10.26 -16.51
C ASP A 207 11.17 -10.99 -15.19
N LYS A 208 10.79 -10.27 -14.13
CA LYS A 208 10.52 -10.88 -12.82
C LYS A 208 9.10 -11.40 -12.73
N ASN A 209 8.98 -12.62 -12.21
CA ASN A 209 7.73 -13.11 -11.65
C ASN A 209 7.51 -12.45 -10.28
N ILE A 210 6.30 -11.96 -10.06
CA ILE A 210 5.89 -11.34 -8.79
C ILE A 210 4.79 -12.20 -8.15
N TYR A 211 4.88 -12.38 -6.84
CA TYR A 211 3.90 -13.12 -6.07
C TYR A 211 3.31 -12.22 -5.01
N ILE A 212 1.98 -12.18 -4.89
CA ILE A 212 1.32 -11.39 -3.85
C ILE A 212 1.54 -12.14 -2.52
N ALA A 213 2.24 -11.49 -1.59
CA ALA A 213 2.41 -11.97 -0.22
C ALA A 213 1.28 -11.48 0.69
N ASP A 214 0.73 -10.29 0.43
CA ASP A 214 -0.43 -9.74 1.14
C ASP A 214 -1.22 -8.78 0.24
N GLY A 215 -2.54 -8.70 0.46
CA GLY A 215 -3.43 -7.78 -0.24
C GLY A 215 -4.12 -8.35 -1.48
N HIS A 216 -4.49 -9.63 -1.50
CA HIS A 216 -5.27 -10.24 -2.60
C HIS A 216 -6.58 -9.49 -2.87
N HIS A 217 -7.35 -9.17 -1.82
CA HIS A 217 -8.57 -8.36 -2.00
C HIS A 217 -8.27 -6.97 -2.57
N ARG A 218 -7.14 -6.35 -2.21
CA ARG A 218 -6.75 -5.02 -2.68
C ARG A 218 -6.43 -5.08 -4.17
N PHE A 219 -5.75 -6.14 -4.60
CA PHE A 219 -5.48 -6.42 -6.01
C PHE A 219 -6.77 -6.64 -6.81
N GLU A 220 -7.68 -7.47 -6.33
CA GLU A 220 -8.97 -7.71 -6.98
C GLU A 220 -9.81 -6.43 -7.10
N VAL A 221 -9.86 -5.60 -6.05
CA VAL A 221 -10.53 -4.30 -6.10
C VAL A 221 -9.90 -3.40 -7.15
N GLY A 222 -8.56 -3.35 -7.24
CA GLY A 222 -7.87 -2.57 -8.26
C GLY A 222 -8.26 -3.01 -9.67
N GLN A 223 -8.36 -4.31 -9.92
CA GLN A 223 -8.80 -4.83 -11.21
C GLN A 223 -10.28 -4.56 -11.50
N GLU A 224 -11.14 -4.75 -10.51
CA GLU A 224 -12.56 -4.45 -10.65
C GLU A 224 -12.77 -2.98 -10.98
N PHE A 225 -12.09 -2.08 -10.25
CA PHE A 225 -12.11 -0.66 -10.53
C PHE A 225 -11.56 -0.33 -11.93
N CYS A 226 -10.46 -0.94 -12.34
CA CYS A 226 -9.90 -0.81 -13.69
C CYS A 226 -10.93 -1.20 -14.77
N ASN A 227 -11.58 -2.35 -14.62
CA ASN A 227 -12.61 -2.83 -15.53
C ASN A 227 -13.83 -1.90 -15.58
N LEU A 228 -14.28 -1.40 -14.43
CA LEU A 228 -15.36 -0.41 -14.35
C LEU A 228 -14.99 0.88 -15.09
N MET A 229 -13.75 1.36 -14.96
CA MET A 229 -13.29 2.57 -15.63
C MET A 229 -13.15 2.37 -17.14
N ARG A 230 -12.68 1.20 -17.61
CA ARG A 230 -12.64 0.84 -19.02
C ARG A 230 -14.05 0.76 -19.63
N LYS A 231 -15.03 0.19 -18.94
CA LYS A 231 -16.43 0.17 -19.40
C LYS A 231 -17.03 1.58 -19.51
N LYS A 232 -16.66 2.50 -18.60
CA LYS A 232 -17.13 3.89 -18.62
C LYS A 232 -16.45 4.77 -19.66
N LYS A 233 -15.19 4.49 -20.00
CA LYS A 233 -14.43 5.26 -20.99
C LYS A 233 -14.56 4.63 -22.38
N LYS A 234 -15.16 5.35 -23.34
CA LYS A 234 -15.27 4.91 -24.73
C LYS A 234 -13.91 4.72 -25.42
N THR A 235 -12.90 5.50 -25.00
CA THR A 235 -11.53 5.43 -25.52
C THR A 235 -10.53 5.54 -24.37
N PHE A 236 -9.46 4.72 -24.42
CA PHE A 236 -8.36 4.74 -23.46
C PHE A 236 -7.09 4.16 -24.11
N THR A 237 -5.94 4.59 -23.61
CA THR A 237 -4.59 4.27 -24.11
C THR A 237 -3.95 3.09 -23.39
N GLY A 238 -4.48 2.69 -22.23
CA GLY A 238 -3.89 1.68 -21.35
C GLY A 238 -2.84 2.24 -20.39
N ASN A 239 -2.56 3.54 -20.47
CA ASN A 239 -1.62 4.25 -19.59
C ASN A 239 -2.32 5.15 -18.57
N GLU A 240 -3.64 5.16 -18.51
CA GLU A 240 -4.40 5.88 -17.49
C GLU A 240 -4.12 5.30 -16.09
N ASP A 241 -4.22 6.15 -15.05
CA ASP A 241 -3.92 5.77 -13.66
C ASP A 241 -4.72 4.57 -13.14
N PHE A 242 -5.96 4.37 -13.62
CA PHE A 242 -6.77 3.21 -13.22
C PHE A 242 -6.25 1.87 -13.76
N ASN A 243 -5.28 1.88 -14.69
CA ASN A 243 -4.58 0.67 -15.14
C ASN A 243 -3.44 0.28 -14.21
N TYR A 244 -3.25 0.97 -13.08
CA TYR A 244 -2.17 0.72 -12.15
C TYR A 244 -2.69 0.56 -10.71
N ILE A 245 -1.97 -0.22 -9.92
CA ILE A 245 -2.18 -0.37 -8.48
C ILE A 245 -0.91 -0.01 -7.73
N MET A 246 -1.06 0.64 -6.56
CA MET A 246 0.08 0.93 -5.69
C MET A 246 0.56 -0.38 -5.05
N THR A 247 1.86 -0.63 -5.16
CA THR A 247 2.47 -1.90 -4.80
C THR A 247 3.78 -1.67 -4.07
N TYR A 248 3.95 -2.37 -2.94
CA TYR A 248 5.23 -2.55 -2.27
C TYR A 248 5.89 -3.82 -2.79
N PHE A 249 7.12 -3.70 -3.28
CA PHE A 249 7.95 -4.76 -3.82
C PHE A 249 9.11 -5.02 -2.88
N THR A 250 9.37 -6.27 -2.52
CA THR A 250 10.55 -6.67 -1.74
C THR A 250 11.17 -7.94 -2.29
N ASP A 251 12.48 -8.08 -2.13
CA ASP A 251 13.20 -9.28 -2.54
C ASP A 251 12.86 -10.45 -1.61
N LEU A 252 12.53 -11.60 -2.21
CA LEU A 252 12.30 -12.88 -1.55
C LEU A 252 13.59 -13.42 -0.92
N ASN A 253 14.75 -13.13 -1.52
CA ASN A 253 16.05 -13.61 -1.03
C ASN A 253 16.62 -12.70 0.07
N ALA A 254 15.90 -11.65 0.48
CA ALA A 254 16.31 -10.83 1.61
C ALA A 254 16.28 -11.70 2.87
N LYS A 255 17.45 -11.86 3.52
CA LYS A 255 17.60 -12.63 4.78
C LYS A 255 16.68 -12.13 5.89
N ASP A 256 16.26 -10.87 5.79
CA ASP A 256 15.42 -10.18 6.76
C ASP A 256 13.92 -10.22 6.42
N LEU A 257 13.52 -10.94 5.37
CA LEU A 257 12.11 -11.26 5.11
C LEU A 257 11.72 -12.49 5.93
N GLN A 258 10.79 -12.32 6.86
CA GLN A 258 10.18 -13.41 7.63
C GLN A 258 8.73 -13.59 7.18
N ILE A 259 8.39 -14.79 6.70
CA ILE A 259 7.02 -15.21 6.39
C ILE A 259 6.67 -16.33 7.37
N LEU A 260 5.76 -16.05 8.31
CA LEU A 260 5.39 -16.97 9.37
C LEU A 260 4.10 -17.71 9.02
N PRO A 261 3.92 -18.96 9.49
CA PRO A 261 2.68 -19.70 9.29
C PRO A 261 1.52 -19.05 10.06
N ILE A 262 0.31 -19.14 9.49
CA ILE A 262 -0.92 -18.80 10.20
C ILE A 262 -1.36 -20.03 10.99
N HIS A 263 -1.37 -19.92 12.32
CA HIS A 263 -1.91 -20.96 13.20
C HIS A 263 -3.44 -20.76 13.35
N ARG A 264 -4.22 -21.80 13.04
CA ARG A 264 -5.67 -21.81 13.26
C ARG A 264 -5.99 -22.64 14.49
N LEU A 265 -6.74 -22.06 15.43
CA LEU A 265 -7.22 -22.76 16.62
C LEU A 265 -8.66 -23.23 16.39
N VAL A 266 -8.87 -24.54 16.36
CA VAL A 266 -10.22 -25.12 16.37
C VAL A 266 -10.66 -25.27 17.82
N LYS A 267 -11.66 -24.50 18.24
CA LYS A 267 -12.17 -24.55 19.62
C LYS A 267 -13.18 -25.68 19.83
N ASN A 268 -14.00 -25.97 18.81
CA ASN A 268 -15.01 -27.02 18.82
C ASN A 268 -14.91 -27.81 17.50
N MET A 269 -14.86 -29.14 17.58
CA MET A 269 -15.00 -30.01 16.41
C MET A 269 -16.47 -30.35 16.19
N PRO A 270 -17.00 -30.21 14.96
CA PRO A 270 -18.31 -30.74 14.60
C PRO A 270 -18.38 -32.26 14.85
N CYS A 271 -19.49 -32.75 15.44
CA CYS A 271 -19.68 -34.16 15.78
C CYS A 271 -19.79 -35.08 14.55
N ASP A 272 -20.05 -34.51 13.38
CA ASP A 272 -20.27 -35.18 12.09
C ASP A 272 -18.98 -35.38 11.26
N LEU A 273 -17.82 -35.06 11.84
CA LEU A 273 -16.49 -35.30 11.25
C LEU A 273 -15.79 -36.56 11.81
N SER A 274 -16.52 -37.45 12.50
CA SER A 274 -16.04 -38.76 12.96
C SER A 274 -16.28 -39.87 11.94
#